data_AF-A0A1V5MDK9-F1
#
_entry.id   AF-A0A1V5MDK9-F1
#
_cell.length_a   1.000
_cell.length_b   1.000
_cell.length_c   1.000
_cell.angle_alpha   90.00
_cell.angle_beta   90.00
_cell.angle_gamma   90.00
#
_symmetry.space_group_name_H-M   'P 1'
#
loop_
_entity.id
_entity.type
_entity.pdbx_description
1 polymer ?
#
loop_
_entity_poly.entity_id
_entity_poly.type
_entity_poly.pdbx_seq_one_letter_code
_entity_poly.pdbx_strand_id
1 'polypeptide(L)'
;MNAQNTAGVAKRERESFSANLAVVYVAICAAVVGTFTGLGVERVITNHYDVWFSFMLAGLGWAFRSVGGNKPVIVATTILSAFVMLTFYQAPLVKYLVLAAVLFAMGVYGMCKSRNAVRVLMSIELMLNAVNINLIAFSRYVDPTQLKGQLFAIFILTVAAAEAAVGLAIVLSLYRNTSTVDMDKFNILKW
;
A
#
# COMPACT_ATOMS: atom_id res chain seq x y z
N MET A 1 12.78 42.80 13.99
CA MET A 1 12.53 41.39 13.63
C MET A 1 11.39 41.37 12.62
N ASN A 2 11.64 40.91 11.39
CA ASN A 2 10.69 41.05 10.27
C ASN A 2 9.48 40.11 10.42
N ALA A 3 8.29 40.62 10.13
CA ALA A 3 7.00 39.89 10.17
C ALA A 3 6.99 38.61 9.30
N GLN A 4 7.84 38.54 8.27
CA GLN A 4 8.02 37.34 7.45
C GLN A 4 8.71 36.19 8.21
N ASN A 5 9.59 36.50 9.17
CA ASN A 5 10.29 35.49 9.95
C ASN A 5 9.36 34.88 11.02
N THR A 6 8.52 35.71 11.65
CA THR A 6 7.49 35.25 12.61
C THR A 6 6.40 34.41 11.93
N ALA A 7 5.98 34.76 10.71
CA ALA A 7 5.03 33.96 9.94
C ALA A 7 5.60 32.58 9.54
N GLY A 8 6.90 32.52 9.18
CA GLY A 8 7.59 31.27 8.86
C GLY A 8 7.79 30.35 10.07
N VAL A 9 8.06 30.93 11.24
CA VAL A 9 8.18 30.18 12.52
C VAL A 9 6.82 29.62 12.93
N ALA A 10 5.75 30.44 12.89
CA ALA A 10 4.40 29.99 13.22
C ALA A 10 3.89 28.88 12.27
N LYS A 11 4.27 28.92 10.99
CA LYS A 11 3.96 27.86 10.03
C LYS A 11 4.67 26.55 10.38
N ARG A 12 5.97 26.60 10.73
CA ARG A 12 6.74 25.40 11.13
C ARG A 12 6.27 24.81 12.45
N GLU A 13 5.92 25.65 13.43
CA GLU A 13 5.33 25.17 14.70
C GLU A 13 3.99 24.47 14.45
N ARG A 14 3.15 25.00 13.56
CA ARG A 14 1.87 24.41 13.21
C ARG A 14 2.03 23.09 12.42
N GLU A 15 3.03 23.00 11.54
CA GLU A 15 3.39 21.76 10.83
C GLU A 15 3.97 20.70 11.78
N SER A 16 4.85 21.08 12.71
CA SER A 16 5.43 20.20 13.73
C SER A 16 4.36 19.69 14.71
N PHE A 17 3.47 20.57 15.16
CA PHE A 17 2.32 20.21 16.00
C PHE A 17 1.37 19.24 15.27
N SER A 18 1.10 19.47 13.98
CA SER A 18 0.30 18.56 13.16
C SER A 18 0.96 17.21 12.96
N ALA A 19 2.29 17.15 12.82
CA ALA A 19 3.03 15.91 12.71
C ALA A 19 2.96 15.11 14.01
N ASN A 20 3.13 15.76 15.17
CA ASN A 20 3.00 15.13 16.47
C ASN A 20 1.59 14.57 16.71
N LEU A 21 0.54 15.31 16.31
CA LEU A 21 -0.84 14.82 16.40
C LEU A 21 -1.09 13.60 15.51
N ALA A 22 -0.51 13.57 14.31
CA ALA A 22 -0.61 12.44 13.39
C ALA A 22 0.11 11.20 13.94
N VAL A 23 1.29 11.38 14.53
CA VAL A 23 2.05 10.29 15.19
C VAL A 23 1.27 9.73 16.37
N VAL A 24 0.64 10.58 17.20
CA VAL A 24 -0.22 10.15 18.31
C VAL A 24 -1.45 9.40 17.80
N TYR A 25 -2.09 9.86 16.73
CA TYR A 25 -3.24 9.17 16.13
C TYR A 25 -2.85 7.80 15.55
N VAL A 26 -1.71 7.72 14.87
CA VAL A 26 -1.15 6.45 14.35
C VAL A 26 -0.80 5.50 15.51
N ALA A 27 -0.24 6.01 16.61
CA ALA A 27 0.09 5.22 17.78
C ALA A 27 -1.18 4.68 18.49
N ILE A 28 -2.25 5.48 18.57
CA ILE A 28 -3.55 5.04 19.11
C ILE A 28 -4.16 3.98 18.18
N CYS A 29 -4.14 4.18 16.86
CA CYS A 29 -4.61 3.17 15.91
C CYS A 29 -3.81 1.86 16.02
N ALA A 30 -2.48 1.94 16.15
CA ALA A 30 -1.61 0.78 16.31
C ALA A 30 -1.84 0.06 17.66
N ALA A 31 -2.08 0.80 18.74
CA ALA A 31 -2.40 0.23 20.06
C ALA A 31 -3.77 -0.47 20.08
N VAL A 32 -4.75 0.09 19.37
CA VAL A 32 -6.07 -0.52 19.17
C VAL A 32 -5.93 -1.79 18.32
N VAL A 33 -5.19 -1.75 17.21
CA VAL A 33 -4.92 -2.96 16.39
C VAL A 33 -4.17 -4.03 17.19
N GLY A 34 -3.19 -3.64 18.01
CA GLY A 34 -2.40 -4.54 18.85
C GLY A 34 -3.19 -5.21 19.98
N THR A 35 -4.20 -4.55 20.54
CA THR A 35 -5.08 -5.14 21.56
C THR A 35 -5.99 -6.23 20.98
N PHE A 36 -6.33 -6.15 19.70
CA PHE A 36 -7.14 -7.17 19.02
C PHE A 36 -6.35 -8.36 18.46
N THR A 37 -5.03 -8.21 18.22
CA THR A 37 -4.19 -9.36 17.83
C THR A 37 -4.02 -10.41 18.94
N GLY A 38 -4.29 -10.06 20.21
CA GLY A 38 -4.20 -10.97 21.36
C GLY A 38 -5.52 -11.64 21.78
N LEU A 39 -6.66 -11.17 21.25
CA LEU A 39 -7.97 -11.75 21.53
C LEU A 39 -8.33 -12.71 20.39
N GLY A 40 -8.32 -14.01 20.67
CA GLY A 40 -8.60 -15.05 19.68
C GLY A 40 -9.85 -14.75 18.85
N VAL A 41 -9.68 -14.87 17.53
CA VAL A 41 -10.66 -14.53 16.46
C VAL A 41 -12.06 -15.13 16.71
N GLU A 42 -12.15 -16.24 17.42
CA GLU A 42 -13.39 -16.96 17.67
C GLU A 42 -14.39 -16.22 18.58
N ARG A 43 -13.96 -15.27 19.41
CA ARG A 43 -14.88 -14.54 20.33
C ARG A 43 -15.47 -13.25 19.76
N VAL A 44 -14.93 -12.74 18.65
CA VAL A 44 -15.38 -11.47 18.05
C VAL A 44 -16.51 -11.69 17.03
N ILE A 45 -16.56 -12.86 16.40
CA ILE A 45 -17.51 -13.17 15.31
C ILE A 45 -18.98 -13.28 15.78
N THR A 46 -19.24 -13.49 17.07
CA THR A 46 -20.60 -13.75 17.57
C THR A 46 -21.46 -12.50 17.77
N ASN A 47 -20.88 -11.30 17.73
CA ASN A 47 -21.58 -10.11 18.20
C ASN A 47 -21.38 -8.93 17.25
N HIS A 48 -22.49 -8.29 16.88
CA HIS A 48 -22.69 -7.22 15.89
C HIS A 48 -21.95 -5.89 16.20
N TYR A 49 -20.75 -5.92 16.78
CA TYR A 49 -20.03 -4.73 17.28
C TYR A 49 -19.01 -4.14 16.29
N ASP A 50 -18.59 -4.86 15.25
CA ASP A 50 -17.49 -4.42 14.35
C ASP A 50 -17.86 -3.28 13.39
N VAL A 51 -19.13 -3.22 12.96
CA VAL A 51 -19.63 -2.12 12.12
C VAL A 51 -19.73 -0.83 12.93
N TRP A 52 -20.31 -0.91 14.13
CA TRP A 52 -20.45 0.23 15.04
C TRP A 52 -19.09 0.78 15.51
N PHE A 53 -18.07 -0.06 15.68
CA PHE A 53 -16.73 0.38 16.06
C PHE A 53 -16.00 1.11 14.92
N SER A 54 -16.17 0.65 13.67
CA SER A 54 -15.67 1.35 12.48
C SER A 54 -16.34 2.72 12.30
N PHE A 55 -17.64 2.81 12.56
CA PHE A 55 -18.37 4.09 12.60
C PHE A 55 -17.88 5.00 13.73
N MET A 56 -17.54 4.44 14.91
CA MET A 56 -17.02 5.20 16.04
C MET A 56 -15.61 5.77 15.78
N LEU A 57 -14.72 5.00 15.15
CA LEU A 57 -13.39 5.45 14.73
C LEU A 57 -13.46 6.49 13.60
N ALA A 58 -14.36 6.30 12.62
CA ALA A 58 -14.64 7.29 11.59
C ALA A 58 -15.22 8.59 12.20
N GLY A 59 -16.08 8.47 13.21
CA GLY A 59 -16.61 9.59 14.00
C GLY A 59 -15.53 10.32 14.80
N LEU A 60 -14.59 9.59 15.41
CA LEU A 60 -13.43 10.18 16.09
C LEU A 60 -12.53 10.94 15.10
N GLY A 61 -12.31 10.36 13.91
CA GLY A 61 -11.59 11.01 12.82
C GLY A 61 -12.25 12.29 12.33
N TRP A 62 -13.58 12.29 12.22
CA TRP A 62 -14.37 13.48 11.90
C TRP A 62 -14.32 14.55 13.01
N ALA A 63 -14.30 14.13 14.28
CA ALA A 63 -14.11 15.04 15.42
C ALA A 63 -12.72 15.70 15.41
N PHE A 64 -11.66 14.95 15.10
CA PHE A 64 -10.30 15.49 14.94
C PHE A 64 -10.18 16.46 13.75
N ARG A 65 -10.95 16.24 12.67
CA ARG A 65 -11.08 17.20 11.56
C ARG A 65 -11.62 18.56 12.03
N SER A 66 -12.45 18.58 13.07
CA SER A 66 -13.08 19.79 13.63
C SER A 66 -12.14 20.63 14.51
N VAL A 67 -10.99 20.09 14.95
CA VAL A 67 -10.05 20.76 15.88
C VAL A 67 -9.00 21.60 15.15
N GLY A 68 -8.98 21.58 13.81
CA GLY A 68 -8.09 22.42 13.00
C GLY A 68 -6.76 21.73 12.69
N GLY A 69 -6.61 21.29 11.44
CA GLY A 69 -5.42 20.63 10.92
C GLY A 69 -5.49 20.53 9.39
N ASN A 70 -4.46 19.96 8.77
CA ASN A 70 -4.41 19.80 7.32
C ASN A 70 -5.43 18.74 6.87
N LYS A 71 -6.63 19.20 6.49
CA LYS A 71 -7.82 18.40 6.14
C LYS A 71 -7.55 17.18 5.23
N PRO A 72 -6.69 17.23 4.18
CA PRO A 72 -6.43 16.05 3.35
C PRO A 72 -5.66 14.94 4.08
N VAL A 73 -4.76 15.29 5.01
CA VAL A 73 -3.95 14.29 5.73
C VAL A 73 -4.82 13.49 6.70
N ILE A 74 -5.72 14.15 7.43
CA ILE A 74 -6.64 13.51 8.38
C ILE A 74 -7.63 12.59 7.65
N VAL A 75 -8.10 12.99 6.47
CA VAL A 75 -8.97 12.15 5.63
C VAL A 75 -8.21 10.93 5.10
N ALA A 76 -6.96 11.10 4.67
CA ALA A 76 -6.14 9.99 4.22
C ALA A 76 -5.86 8.97 5.33
N THR A 77 -5.52 9.42 6.54
CA THR A 77 -5.21 8.52 7.67
C THR A 77 -6.45 7.78 8.19
N THR A 78 -7.62 8.43 8.20
CA THR A 78 -8.88 7.79 8.61
C THR A 78 -9.41 6.79 7.59
N ILE A 79 -9.28 7.09 6.30
CA ILE A 79 -9.60 6.13 5.24
C ILE A 79 -8.64 4.93 5.32
N LEU A 80 -7.35 5.18 5.55
CA LEU A 80 -6.35 4.12 5.65
C LEU A 80 -6.59 3.22 6.87
N SER A 81 -6.91 3.79 8.04
CA SER A 81 -7.19 2.99 9.25
C SER A 81 -8.48 2.17 9.11
N ALA A 82 -9.54 2.74 8.52
CA ALA A 82 -10.78 2.02 8.24
C ALA A 82 -10.57 0.87 7.25
N PHE A 83 -9.78 1.10 6.18
CA PHE A 83 -9.44 0.07 5.21
C PHE A 83 -8.64 -1.08 5.83
N VAL A 84 -7.66 -0.75 6.68
CA VAL A 84 -6.86 -1.73 7.40
C VAL A 84 -7.74 -2.57 8.33
N MET A 85 -8.59 -1.95 9.14
CA MET A 85 -9.46 -2.69 10.07
C MET A 85 -10.42 -3.63 9.34
N LEU A 86 -11.03 -3.17 8.24
CA LEU A 86 -11.91 -3.99 7.40
C LEU A 86 -11.17 -5.21 6.81
N THR A 87 -9.92 -5.01 6.39
CA THR A 87 -9.07 -6.08 5.85
C THR A 87 -8.68 -7.11 6.92
N PHE A 88 -8.40 -6.69 8.16
CA PHE A 88 -8.00 -7.60 9.25
C PHE A 88 -9.16 -8.45 9.80
N TYR A 89 -10.41 -8.09 9.54
CA TYR A 89 -11.59 -8.79 10.06
C TYR A 89 -12.19 -9.83 9.10
N GLN A 90 -11.76 -9.84 7.84
CA GLN A 90 -12.33 -10.74 6.83
C GLN A 90 -11.89 -12.21 6.97
N ALA A 91 -12.65 -13.13 6.36
CA ALA A 91 -12.26 -14.54 6.28
C ALA A 91 -10.82 -14.68 5.75
N PRO A 92 -10.04 -15.66 6.23
CA PRO A 92 -8.60 -15.69 5.97
C PRO A 92 -8.23 -15.77 4.49
N LEU A 93 -9.08 -16.39 3.64
CA LEU A 93 -8.95 -16.32 2.17
C LEU A 93 -9.04 -14.88 1.64
N VAL A 94 -10.07 -14.15 2.07
CA VAL A 94 -10.35 -12.79 1.58
C VAL A 94 -9.24 -11.83 1.97
N LYS A 95 -8.58 -12.05 3.13
CA LYS A 95 -7.38 -11.28 3.55
C LYS A 95 -6.26 -11.36 2.51
N TYR A 96 -5.95 -12.56 2.02
CA TYR A 96 -4.91 -12.75 1.01
C TYR A 96 -5.31 -12.14 -0.34
N LEU A 97 -6.59 -12.25 -0.73
CA LEU A 97 -7.09 -11.65 -1.97
C LEU A 97 -7.05 -10.12 -1.94
N VAL A 98 -7.47 -9.50 -0.84
CA VAL A 98 -7.42 -8.04 -0.67
C VAL A 98 -5.97 -7.56 -0.65
N LEU A 99 -5.09 -8.24 0.07
CA LEU A 99 -3.66 -7.93 0.07
C LEU A 99 -3.05 -8.00 -1.34
N ALA A 100 -3.33 -9.07 -2.08
CA ALA A 100 -2.89 -9.22 -3.45
C ALA A 100 -3.46 -8.10 -4.35
N ALA A 101 -4.75 -7.78 -4.23
CA ALA A 101 -5.36 -6.71 -5.01
C ALA A 101 -4.73 -5.32 -4.74
N VAL A 102 -4.42 -5.03 -3.47
CA VAL A 102 -3.75 -3.78 -3.07
C VAL A 102 -2.31 -3.72 -3.61
N LEU A 103 -1.55 -4.79 -3.47
CA LEU A 103 -0.18 -4.88 -4.01
C LEU A 103 -0.18 -4.72 -5.53
N PHE A 104 -1.13 -5.35 -6.22
CA PHE A 104 -1.29 -5.24 -7.66
C PHE A 104 -1.64 -3.80 -8.06
N ALA A 105 -2.61 -3.16 -7.38
CA ALA A 105 -2.98 -1.77 -7.64
C ALA A 105 -1.83 -0.78 -7.37
N MET A 106 -1.04 -1.00 -6.32
CA MET A 106 0.17 -0.21 -6.05
C MET A 106 1.23 -0.40 -7.14
N GLY A 107 1.39 -1.64 -7.65
CA GLY A 107 2.26 -1.93 -8.78
C GLY A 107 1.81 -1.20 -10.06
N VAL A 108 0.51 -1.24 -10.40
CA VAL A 108 -0.05 -0.48 -11.53
C VAL A 108 0.19 1.02 -11.37
N TYR A 109 -0.10 1.56 -10.19
CA TYR A 109 0.13 2.97 -9.89
C TYR A 109 1.61 3.35 -10.00
N GLY A 110 2.49 2.50 -9.46
CA GLY A 110 3.94 2.64 -9.55
C GLY A 110 4.41 2.66 -11.00
N MET A 111 3.95 1.73 -11.83
CA MET A 111 4.26 1.65 -13.24
C MET A 111 3.85 2.92 -14.00
N CYS A 112 2.59 3.37 -13.85
CA CYS A 112 2.09 4.54 -14.57
C CYS A 112 2.76 5.86 -14.15
N LYS A 113 3.23 5.97 -12.89
CA LYS A 113 3.84 7.21 -12.38
C LYS A 113 5.37 7.24 -12.52
N SER A 114 5.98 6.11 -12.84
CA SER A 114 7.43 5.97 -12.92
C SER A 114 8.00 6.60 -14.18
N ARG A 115 8.89 7.60 -13.99
CA ARG A 115 9.71 8.14 -15.08
C ARG A 115 11.00 7.37 -15.30
N ASN A 116 11.42 6.55 -14.33
CA ASN A 116 12.63 5.75 -14.45
C ASN A 116 12.26 4.34 -14.92
N ALA A 117 12.90 3.87 -16.00
CA ALA A 117 12.68 2.53 -16.56
C ALA A 117 12.91 1.40 -15.53
N VAL A 118 13.90 1.55 -14.64
CA VAL A 118 14.16 0.55 -13.58
C VAL A 118 13.01 0.49 -12.57
N ARG A 119 12.39 1.63 -12.28
CA ARG A 119 11.24 1.70 -11.35
C ARG A 119 9.99 1.08 -11.97
N VAL A 120 9.84 1.16 -13.29
CA VAL A 120 8.80 0.44 -14.03
C VAL A 120 8.98 -1.07 -13.88
N LEU A 121 10.19 -1.59 -14.10
CA LEU A 121 10.49 -3.03 -13.93
C LEU A 121 10.21 -3.52 -12.50
N MET A 122 10.65 -2.77 -11.48
CA MET A 122 10.32 -3.07 -10.07
C MET A 122 8.81 -3.08 -9.78
N SER A 123 8.04 -2.23 -10.46
CA SER A 123 6.59 -2.17 -10.29
C SER A 123 5.91 -3.40 -10.92
N ILE A 124 6.42 -3.89 -12.06
CA ILE A 124 5.95 -5.12 -12.70
C ILE A 124 6.24 -6.35 -11.81
N GLU A 125 7.43 -6.44 -11.22
CA GLU A 125 7.78 -7.48 -10.25
C GLU A 125 6.81 -7.51 -9.05
N LEU A 126 6.44 -6.33 -8.53
CA LEU A 126 5.46 -6.21 -7.45
C LEU A 126 4.07 -6.74 -7.88
N MET A 127 3.65 -6.48 -9.13
CA MET A 127 2.40 -6.99 -9.69
C MET A 127 2.44 -8.52 -9.85
N LEU A 128 3.54 -9.08 -10.35
CA LEU A 128 3.71 -10.54 -10.50
C LEU A 128 3.71 -11.24 -9.13
N ASN A 129 4.31 -10.63 -8.11
CA ASN A 129 4.28 -11.15 -6.75
C ASN A 129 2.85 -11.14 -6.15
N ALA A 130 2.05 -10.11 -6.46
CA ALA A 130 0.65 -10.07 -6.06
C ALA A 130 -0.17 -11.21 -6.68
N VAL A 131 0.06 -11.51 -7.96
CA VAL A 131 -0.58 -12.65 -8.65
C VAL A 131 -0.19 -13.97 -7.97
N ASN A 132 1.08 -14.16 -7.61
CA ASN A 132 1.55 -15.35 -6.90
C ASN A 132 0.86 -15.56 -5.55
N ILE A 133 0.70 -14.49 -4.76
CA ILE A 133 -0.03 -14.55 -3.48
C ILE A 133 -1.47 -15.03 -3.70
N ASN A 134 -2.15 -14.48 -4.71
CA ASN A 134 -3.53 -14.85 -5.02
C ASN A 134 -3.65 -16.32 -5.43
N LEU A 135 -2.69 -16.79 -6.23
CA LEU A 135 -2.69 -18.14 -6.79
C LEU A 135 -2.39 -19.22 -5.73
N ILE A 136 -1.46 -18.93 -4.81
CA ILE A 136 -1.18 -19.78 -3.65
C ILE A 136 -2.37 -19.78 -2.69
N ALA A 137 -3.01 -18.62 -2.48
CA ALA A 137 -4.22 -18.52 -1.66
C ALA A 137 -5.34 -19.41 -2.23
N PHE A 138 -5.68 -19.28 -3.53
CA PHE A 138 -6.69 -20.14 -4.14
C PHE A 138 -6.35 -21.62 -4.06
N SER A 139 -5.09 -22.01 -4.30
CA SER A 139 -4.66 -23.40 -4.17
C SER A 139 -4.91 -23.97 -2.78
N ARG A 140 -4.76 -23.15 -1.72
CA ARG A 140 -4.94 -23.59 -0.35
C ARG A 140 -6.41 -23.75 0.05
N TYR A 141 -7.32 -22.99 -0.55
CA TYR A 141 -8.74 -22.98 -0.19
C TYR A 141 -9.64 -23.77 -1.14
N VAL A 142 -9.25 -23.96 -2.40
CA VAL A 142 -10.03 -24.72 -3.40
C VAL A 142 -9.64 -26.20 -3.40
N ASP A 143 -8.34 -26.50 -3.52
CA ASP A 143 -7.83 -27.87 -3.64
C ASP A 143 -6.55 -28.08 -2.83
N PRO A 144 -6.63 -28.17 -1.48
CA PRO A 144 -5.45 -28.27 -0.62
C PRO A 144 -4.62 -29.55 -0.84
N THR A 145 -5.21 -30.61 -1.41
CA THR A 145 -4.54 -31.87 -1.70
C THR A 145 -3.67 -31.82 -2.95
N GLN A 146 -3.99 -30.92 -3.89
CA GLN A 146 -3.23 -30.78 -5.14
C GLN A 146 -2.45 -29.47 -5.10
N LEU A 147 -1.12 -29.56 -5.01
CA LEU A 147 -0.19 -28.41 -4.91
C LEU A 147 -0.06 -27.62 -6.24
N LYS A 148 -1.11 -27.59 -7.06
CA LYS A 148 -1.12 -26.99 -8.40
C LYS A 148 -0.77 -25.51 -8.39
N GLY A 149 -1.33 -24.72 -7.47
CA GLY A 149 -1.05 -23.29 -7.44
C GLY A 149 0.33 -22.95 -6.89
N GLN A 150 0.90 -23.81 -6.03
CA GLN A 150 2.28 -23.64 -5.59
C GLN A 150 3.27 -23.92 -6.73
N LEU A 151 3.06 -24.98 -7.50
CA LEU A 151 3.86 -25.28 -8.69
C LEU A 151 3.78 -24.16 -9.73
N PHE A 152 2.57 -23.66 -10.00
CA PHE A 152 2.39 -22.56 -10.95
C PHE A 152 3.04 -21.25 -10.46
N ALA A 153 3.00 -20.95 -9.16
CA ALA A 153 3.70 -19.80 -8.60
C ALA A 153 5.22 -19.88 -8.78
N ILE A 154 5.82 -21.08 -8.66
CA ILE A 154 7.24 -21.29 -8.95
C ILE A 154 7.54 -21.00 -10.42
N PHE A 155 6.70 -21.48 -11.35
CA PHE A 155 6.86 -21.15 -12.78
C PHE A 155 6.79 -19.63 -13.02
N ILE A 156 5.84 -18.92 -12.42
CA ILE A 156 5.75 -17.46 -12.53
C ILE A 156 7.03 -16.81 -11.99
N LEU A 157 7.55 -17.24 -10.83
CA LEU A 157 8.80 -16.69 -10.29
C LEU A 157 9.99 -16.91 -11.22
N THR A 158 10.08 -18.07 -11.88
CA THR A 158 11.16 -18.32 -12.85
C THR A 158 11.04 -17.44 -14.10
N VAL A 159 9.81 -17.22 -14.59
CA VAL A 159 9.56 -16.35 -15.73
C VAL A 159 9.83 -14.89 -15.36
N ALA A 160 9.42 -14.44 -14.17
CA ALA A 160 9.70 -13.11 -13.66
C ALA A 160 11.21 -12.86 -13.55
N ALA A 161 11.98 -13.82 -13.03
CA ALA A 161 13.43 -13.70 -12.98
C ALA A 161 14.08 -13.57 -14.37
N ALA A 162 13.57 -14.32 -15.36
CA ALA A 162 14.01 -14.21 -16.74
C ALA A 162 13.62 -12.85 -17.37
N GLU A 163 12.39 -12.39 -17.13
CA GLU A 163 11.90 -11.08 -17.58
C GLU A 163 12.73 -9.93 -16.99
N ALA A 164 12.99 -9.94 -15.68
CA ALA A 164 13.80 -8.93 -15.02
C ALA A 164 15.22 -8.87 -15.57
N ALA A 165 15.84 -10.02 -15.86
CA ALA A 165 17.17 -10.08 -16.46
C ALA A 165 17.18 -9.47 -17.87
N VAL A 166 16.20 -9.82 -18.71
CA VAL A 166 16.04 -9.28 -20.07
C VAL A 166 15.72 -7.78 -20.02
N GLY A 167 14.78 -7.37 -19.17
CA GLY A 167 14.37 -5.98 -19.00
C GLY A 167 15.53 -5.10 -18.55
N LEU A 168 16.31 -5.55 -17.57
CA LEU A 168 17.49 -4.81 -17.10
C LEU A 168 18.58 -4.73 -18.18
N ALA A 169 18.79 -5.80 -18.95
CA ALA A 169 19.73 -5.79 -20.07
C ALA A 169 19.33 -4.76 -21.14
N ILE A 170 18.04 -4.65 -21.47
CA ILE A 170 17.50 -3.63 -22.37
C ILE A 170 17.74 -2.23 -21.81
N VAL A 171 17.41 -1.99 -20.54
CA VAL A 171 17.62 -0.69 -19.88
C VAL A 171 19.10 -0.29 -19.88
N LEU A 172 20.01 -1.24 -19.62
CA LEU A 172 21.45 -0.98 -19.64
C LEU A 172 21.95 -0.66 -21.06
N SER A 173 21.45 -1.38 -22.07
CA SER A 173 21.76 -1.09 -23.48
C SER A 173 21.32 0.32 -23.88
N LEU A 174 20.10 0.72 -23.49
CA LEU A 174 19.60 2.07 -23.72
C LEU A 174 20.42 3.12 -22.98
N TYR A 175 20.79 2.86 -21.72
CA TYR A 175 21.61 3.77 -20.93
C TYR A 175 22.98 3.99 -21.57
N ARG A 176 23.60 2.96 -22.17
CA ARG A 176 24.88 3.11 -22.88
C ARG A 176 24.78 4.04 -24.10
N ASN A 177 23.63 4.10 -24.76
CA ASN A 177 23.44 4.92 -25.97
C ASN A 177 22.91 6.33 -25.67
N THR A 178 22.16 6.50 -24.57
CA THR A 178 21.44 7.76 -24.27
C THR A 178 21.91 8.44 -22.98
N SER A 179 22.77 7.80 -22.19
CA SER A 179 23.26 8.26 -20.88
C SER A 179 22.16 8.66 -19.89
N THR A 180 20.94 8.13 -20.07
CA THR A 180 19.78 8.44 -19.24
C THR A 180 18.85 7.24 -19.13
N VAL A 181 18.16 7.10 -18.00
CA VAL A 181 17.14 6.07 -17.74
C VAL A 181 15.73 6.65 -17.67
N ASP A 182 15.58 7.90 -18.12
CA ASP A 182 14.34 8.66 -18.12
C ASP A 182 13.48 8.27 -19.32
N MET A 183 12.32 7.68 -19.02
CA MET A 183 11.36 7.18 -20.01
C MET A 183 10.80 8.30 -20.88
N ASP A 184 10.71 9.53 -20.37
CA ASP A 184 10.17 10.68 -21.12
C ASP A 184 11.09 11.06 -22.30
N LYS A 185 12.37 10.67 -22.25
CA LYS A 185 13.37 10.96 -23.30
C LYS A 185 13.39 9.92 -24.41
N PHE A 186 12.71 8.79 -24.26
CA PHE A 186 12.63 7.71 -25.26
C PHE A 186 11.49 7.91 -26.27
N ASN A 187 11.30 9.14 -26.75
CA ASN A 187 10.19 9.50 -27.64
C ASN A 187 10.63 9.70 -29.11
N ILE A 188 11.68 9.00 -29.53
CA ILE A 188 12.31 9.17 -30.86
C ILE A 188 11.44 8.73 -32.05
N LEU A 189 10.36 7.99 -31.81
CA LEU A 189 9.44 7.47 -32.83
C LEU A 189 8.11 8.24 -32.90
N LYS A 190 8.02 9.40 -32.24
CA LYS A 190 6.82 10.23 -32.29
C LYS A 190 6.78 10.99 -33.62
N TRP A 191 5.72 10.75 -34.39
CA TRP A 191 5.32 11.54 -35.55
C TRP A 191 4.73 12.88 -35.10
#